data_AF-A0AAI9GQQ5-F1
#
_entry.id   AF-A0AAI9GQQ5-F1
#
_cell.length_a   1.000
_cell.length_b   1.000
_cell.length_c   1.000
_cell.angle_alpha   90.00
_cell.angle_beta   90.00
_cell.angle_gamma   90.00
#
_symmetry.space_group_name_H-M   'P 1'
#
loop_
_entity.id
_entity.type
_entity.pdbx_description
1 polymer ?
#
loop_
_entity_poly.entity_id
_entity_poly.type
_entity_poly.pdbx_seq_one_letter_code
_entity_poly.pdbx_strand_id
1 'polypeptide(L)'
;MTTYTTFSLESNELLLAISEDAAHQLRQLADSQIENDAFSITSSYGDGVQIETTHAITEVASSASVAIETLLDELRKTQEQVIRQAARLQEMDYLLSLKSGPEYLKVG
;
A
#
# COMPACT_ATOMS: atom_id res chain seq x y z
N MET A 1 12.07 22.00 0.03
CA MET A 1 11.61 20.78 -0.66
C MET A 1 11.65 19.54 0.24
N THR A 2 12.26 19.60 1.42
CA THR A 2 12.43 18.48 2.38
C THR A 2 11.19 18.17 3.23
N THR A 3 10.33 19.15 3.50
CA THR A 3 9.17 18.99 4.42
C THR A 3 8.02 18.19 3.82
N TYR A 4 7.83 18.25 2.49
CA TYR A 4 6.78 17.48 1.81
C TYR A 4 7.10 15.98 1.74
N THR A 5 8.38 15.62 1.68
CA THR A 5 8.82 14.21 1.64
C THR A 5 8.74 13.54 3.00
N THR A 6 9.05 14.24 4.09
CA THR A 6 8.98 13.69 5.46
C THR A 6 7.54 13.44 5.92
N PHE A 7 6.64 14.39 5.69
CA PHE A 7 5.22 14.24 6.05
C PHE A 7 4.52 13.11 5.28
N SER A 8 4.93 12.88 4.02
CA SER A 8 4.46 11.77 3.19
C SER A 8 4.96 10.41 3.69
N LEU A 9 6.22 10.33 4.16
CA LEU A 9 6.81 9.10 4.69
C LEU A 9 6.18 8.67 6.02
N GLU A 10 6.03 9.57 6.99
CA GLU A 10 5.41 9.26 8.29
C GLU A 10 3.93 8.86 8.13
N SER A 11 3.20 9.53 7.22
CA SER A 11 1.81 9.16 6.90
C SER A 11 1.71 7.78 6.25
N ASN A 12 2.68 7.42 5.39
CA ASN A 12 2.74 6.09 4.78
C ASN A 12 3.04 5.00 5.82
N GLU A 13 3.96 5.24 6.76
CA GLU A 13 4.26 4.28 7.83
C GLU A 13 3.04 4.01 8.72
N LEU A 14 2.27 5.05 9.06
CA LEU A 14 1.02 4.89 9.80
C LEU A 14 -0.03 4.10 9.01
N LEU A 15 -0.16 4.36 7.71
CA LEU A 15 -1.08 3.63 6.83
C LEU A 15 -0.70 2.16 6.68
N LEU A 16 0.59 1.85 6.58
CA LEU A 16 1.09 0.47 6.57
C LEU A 16 0.75 -0.24 7.87
N ALA A 17 1.03 0.38 9.02
CA ALA A 17 0.76 -0.21 10.33
C ALA A 17 -0.74 -0.49 10.55
N ILE A 18 -1.63 0.44 10.17
CA ILE A 18 -3.09 0.25 10.26
C ILE A 18 -3.55 -0.89 9.35
N SER A 19 -2.98 -0.98 8.14
CA SER A 19 -3.35 -2.03 7.18
C SER A 19 -2.88 -3.41 7.64
N GLU A 20 -1.70 -3.49 8.27
CA GLU A 20 -1.18 -4.73 8.87
C GLU A 20 -2.07 -5.23 10.01
N ASP A 21 -2.48 -4.31 10.90
CA ASP A 21 -3.41 -4.63 11.98
C ASP A 21 -4.76 -5.12 11.43
N ALA A 22 -5.31 -4.46 10.39
CA ALA A 22 -6.54 -4.88 9.75
C ALA A 22 -6.44 -6.29 9.13
N ALA A 23 -5.35 -6.58 8.42
CA ALA A 23 -5.10 -7.93 7.90
C ALA A 23 -5.00 -8.95 9.03
N HIS A 24 -4.28 -8.64 10.10
CA HIS A 24 -4.14 -9.53 11.24
C HIS A 24 -5.49 -9.84 11.92
N GLN A 25 -6.33 -8.83 12.12
CA GLN A 25 -7.66 -9.00 12.69
C GLN A 25 -8.56 -9.86 11.80
N LEU A 26 -8.50 -9.67 10.48
CA LEU A 26 -9.22 -10.50 9.51
C LEU A 26 -8.73 -11.94 9.52
N ARG A 27 -7.43 -12.17 9.70
CA ARG A 27 -6.86 -13.51 9.87
C ARG A 27 -7.38 -14.20 11.11
N GLN A 28 -7.37 -13.50 12.25
CA GLN A 28 -7.91 -14.02 13.51
C GLN A 28 -9.40 -14.37 13.37
N LEU A 29 -10.17 -13.52 12.67
CA LEU A 29 -11.56 -13.79 12.37
C LEU A 29 -11.71 -15.03 11.47
N ALA A 30 -10.88 -15.17 10.45
CA ALA A 30 -10.88 -16.33 9.55
C ALA A 30 -10.57 -17.65 10.27
N ASP A 31 -9.64 -17.62 11.23
CA ASP A 31 -9.21 -18.81 11.99
C ASP A 31 -10.14 -19.12 13.17
N SER A 32 -11.11 -18.24 13.46
CA SER A 32 -12.05 -18.43 14.56
C SER A 32 -13.08 -19.53 14.23
N GLN A 33 -13.45 -20.31 15.24
CA GLN A 33 -14.52 -21.31 15.11
C GLN A 33 -15.88 -20.65 15.30
N ILE A 34 -16.37 -19.99 14.25
CA ILE A 34 -17.71 -19.43 14.20
C ILE A 34 -18.62 -20.43 13.49
N GLU A 35 -19.46 -21.12 14.27
CA GLU A 35 -20.31 -22.21 13.78
C GLU A 35 -21.48 -21.76 12.88
N ASN A 36 -21.82 -20.46 12.81
CA ASN A 36 -23.09 -20.04 12.20
C ASN A 36 -23.19 -18.55 11.79
N ASP A 37 -22.17 -17.99 11.16
CA ASP A 37 -22.19 -16.58 10.72
C ASP A 37 -21.83 -16.51 9.24
N ALA A 38 -22.88 -16.62 8.42
CA ALA A 38 -22.82 -16.53 6.97
C ALA A 38 -23.83 -15.48 6.51
N PHE A 39 -23.49 -14.75 5.45
CA PHE A 39 -24.40 -13.80 4.83
C PHE A 39 -24.70 -14.22 3.39
N SER A 40 -25.92 -13.95 2.94
CA SER A 40 -26.33 -14.16 1.56
C SER A 40 -26.32 -12.85 0.80
N ILE A 41 -25.71 -12.84 -0.37
CA ILE A 41 -25.85 -11.77 -1.36
C ILE A 41 -26.83 -12.25 -2.42
N THR A 42 -27.93 -11.52 -2.59
CA THR A 42 -28.86 -11.72 -3.71
C THR A 42 -28.56 -10.70 -4.80
N SER A 43 -28.17 -11.16 -5.98
CA SER A 43 -27.98 -10.33 -7.17
C SER A 43 -29.13 -10.56 -8.14
N SER A 44 -29.77 -9.48 -8.59
CA SER A 44 -30.80 -9.53 -9.63
C SER A 44 -30.26 -9.02 -10.96
N TYR A 45 -30.34 -9.83 -12.00
CA TYR A 45 -30.05 -9.40 -13.37
C TYR A 45 -31.30 -8.83 -14.04
N GLY A 46 -31.11 -8.03 -15.10
CA GLY A 46 -32.19 -7.29 -15.77
C GLY A 46 -33.27 -8.16 -16.43
N ASP A 47 -33.06 -9.47 -16.51
CA ASP A 47 -34.04 -10.47 -16.97
C ASP A 47 -34.89 -11.07 -15.82
N GLY A 48 -34.70 -10.59 -14.59
CA GLY A 48 -35.42 -11.06 -13.40
C GLY A 48 -34.82 -12.30 -12.75
N VAL A 49 -33.70 -12.83 -13.25
CA VAL A 49 -32.99 -13.93 -12.60
C VAL A 49 -32.32 -13.43 -11.32
N GLN A 50 -32.66 -14.06 -10.21
CA GLN A 50 -32.01 -13.84 -8.91
C GLN A 50 -30.99 -14.96 -8.67
N ILE A 51 -29.76 -14.56 -8.36
CA ILE A 51 -28.71 -15.46 -7.90
C ILE A 51 -28.45 -15.14 -6.44
N GLU A 52 -28.69 -16.12 -5.57
CA GLU A 52 -28.29 -16.05 -4.17
C GLU A 52 -26.94 -16.74 -4.00
N THR A 53 -25.99 -16.05 -3.40
CA THR A 53 -24.69 -16.60 -3.04
C THR A 53 -24.48 -16.43 -1.54
N THR A 54 -24.31 -17.53 -0.83
CA THR A 54 -24.03 -17.54 0.61
C THR A 54 -22.53 -17.65 0.84
N HIS A 55 -22.00 -16.78 1.69
CA HIS A 55 -20.58 -16.78 2.07
C HIS A 55 -20.43 -16.89 3.58
N ALA A 56 -19.53 -17.77 4.03
CA ALA A 56 -19.11 -17.79 5.42
C ALA A 56 -18.25 -16.55 5.72
N ILE A 57 -18.51 -15.88 6.85
CA ILE A 57 -17.76 -14.69 7.25
C ILE A 57 -16.26 -14.98 7.39
N THR A 58 -15.90 -16.18 7.85
CA THR A 58 -14.51 -16.65 7.99
C THR A 58 -13.80 -16.77 6.64
N GLU A 59 -14.48 -17.25 5.60
CA GLU A 59 -13.93 -17.33 4.23
C GLU A 59 -13.70 -15.95 3.64
N VAL A 60 -14.67 -15.03 3.82
CA VAL A 60 -14.54 -13.64 3.37
C VAL A 60 -13.41 -12.92 4.10
N ALA A 61 -13.31 -13.12 5.41
CA ALA A 61 -12.24 -12.55 6.23
C ALA A 61 -10.86 -13.06 5.78
N SER A 62 -10.74 -14.37 5.48
CA SER A 62 -9.50 -14.96 4.95
C SER A 62 -9.08 -14.31 3.64
N SER A 63 -10.02 -14.21 2.68
CA SER A 63 -9.78 -13.58 1.38
C SER A 63 -9.37 -12.11 1.52
N ALA A 64 -10.06 -11.35 2.38
CA ALA A 64 -9.75 -9.95 2.64
C ALA A 64 -8.36 -9.77 3.29
N SER A 65 -8.00 -10.63 4.25
CA SER A 65 -6.66 -10.62 4.87
C SER A 65 -5.57 -10.79 3.81
N VAL A 66 -5.70 -11.80 2.95
CA VAL A 66 -4.70 -12.08 1.90
C VAL A 66 -4.62 -10.93 0.89
N ALA A 67 -5.75 -10.33 0.52
CA ALA A 67 -5.77 -9.19 -0.38
C ALA A 67 -5.03 -7.97 0.21
N ILE A 68 -5.26 -7.67 1.49
CA ILE A 68 -4.59 -6.56 2.19
C ILE A 68 -3.09 -6.85 2.31
N GLU A 69 -2.70 -8.07 2.73
CA GLU A 69 -1.28 -8.49 2.78
C GLU A 69 -0.58 -8.31 1.43
N THR A 70 -1.24 -8.72 0.34
CA THR A 70 -0.69 -8.59 -1.02
C THR A 70 -0.51 -7.12 -1.43
N LEU A 71 -1.50 -6.27 -1.14
CA LEU A 71 -1.42 -4.84 -1.43
C LEU A 71 -0.32 -4.16 -0.60
N LEU A 72 -0.13 -4.57 0.65
CA LEU A 72 0.92 -4.05 1.52
C LEU A 72 2.31 -4.38 0.98
N ASP A 73 2.52 -5.60 0.50
CA ASP A 73 3.78 -6.00 -0.11
C ASP A 73 4.12 -5.17 -1.34
N GLU A 74 3.14 -4.91 -2.22
CA GLU A 74 3.34 -4.06 -3.39
C GLU A 74 3.58 -2.58 -3.02
N LEU A 75 2.90 -2.07 -1.99
CA LEU A 75 3.11 -0.73 -1.45
C LEU A 75 4.54 -0.57 -0.90
N ARG A 76 5.02 -1.53 -0.11
CA ARG A 76 6.38 -1.54 0.44
C ARG A 76 7.43 -1.55 -0.67
N LYS A 77 7.28 -2.42 -1.68
CA LYS A 77 8.17 -2.45 -2.85
C LYS A 77 8.20 -1.10 -3.58
N THR A 78 7.03 -0.48 -3.77
CA THR A 78 6.91 0.82 -4.42
C THR A 78 7.59 1.92 -3.60
N GLN A 79 7.39 1.96 -2.29
CA GLN A 79 8.02 2.92 -1.39
C GLN A 79 9.56 2.80 -1.43
N GLU A 80 10.09 1.59 -1.38
CA GLU A 80 11.54 1.39 -1.53
C GLU A 80 12.07 1.87 -2.88
N GLN A 81 11.34 1.64 -3.97
CA GLN A 81 11.73 2.13 -5.30
C GLN A 81 11.78 3.65 -5.34
N VAL A 82 10.78 4.33 -4.76
CA VAL A 82 10.75 5.80 -4.67
C VAL A 82 11.94 6.32 -3.87
N ILE A 83 12.24 5.72 -2.71
CA ILE A 83 13.40 6.10 -1.89
C ILE A 83 14.72 5.93 -2.68
N ARG A 84 14.90 4.81 -3.38
CA ARG A 84 16.08 4.56 -4.22
C ARG A 84 16.20 5.56 -5.37
N GLN A 85 15.09 5.93 -6.01
CA GLN A 85 15.09 6.93 -7.08
C GLN A 85 15.42 8.33 -6.55
N ALA A 86 14.85 8.71 -5.41
CA ALA A 86 15.15 9.99 -4.76
C ALA A 86 16.63 10.12 -4.40
N ALA A 87 17.23 9.06 -3.84
CA ALA A 87 18.66 9.02 -3.54
C ALA A 87 19.54 9.20 -4.79
N ARG A 88 19.19 8.53 -5.89
CA ARG A 88 19.90 8.67 -7.18
C ARG A 88 19.80 10.09 -7.76
N LEU A 89 18.63 10.72 -7.67
CA LEU A 89 18.46 12.11 -8.12
C LEU A 89 19.33 13.07 -7.30
N GLN A 90 19.36 12.90 -5.98
CA GLN A 90 20.20 13.71 -5.10
C GLN A 90 21.70 13.53 -5.41
N GLU A 91 22.15 12.32 -5.70
CA GLU A 91 23.53 12.06 -6.13
C GLU A 91 23.83 12.71 -7.48
N MET A 92 22.92 12.64 -8.44
CA MET A 92 23.08 13.27 -9.74
C MET A 92 23.15 14.80 -9.63
N ASP A 93 22.28 15.41 -8.83
CA ASP A 93 22.31 16.85 -8.54
C ASP A 93 23.64 17.28 -7.91
N TYR A 94 24.16 16.47 -6.97
CA TYR A 94 25.46 16.71 -6.36
C TYR A 94 26.60 16.66 -7.40
N LEU A 95 26.65 15.62 -8.23
CA LEU A 95 27.67 15.48 -9.27
C LEU A 95 27.60 16.60 -10.32
N LEU A 96 26.40 17.04 -10.70
CA LEU A 96 26.19 18.19 -11.58
C LEU A 96 26.65 19.49 -10.94
N SER A 97 26.43 19.68 -9.63
CA SER A 97 26.92 20.86 -8.91
C SER A 97 28.46 20.95 -8.91
N LEU A 98 29.15 19.81 -8.87
CA LEU A 98 30.62 19.75 -8.93
C LEU A 98 31.17 20.03 -10.33
N LYS A 99 30.47 19.63 -11.40
CA LYS A 99 30.87 19.91 -12.78
C LYS A 99 30.61 21.36 -13.20
N SER A 100 29.61 22.01 -12.60
CA SER A 100 29.25 23.41 -12.83
C SER A 100 30.18 24.41 -12.12
N GLY A 101 31.49 24.11 -12.01
CA GLY A 101 32.44 24.84 -11.15
C GLY A 101 32.31 26.37 -11.22
N PRO A 102 32.66 27.09 -10.13
CA PRO A 102 32.35 28.52 -9.98
C PRO A 102 32.75 29.31 -11.22
N GLU A 103 31.82 30.08 -11.80
CA GLU A 103 32.00 30.96 -12.97
C GLU A 103 33.09 32.05 -12.78
N TYR A 104 33.81 32.06 -11.66
CA TYR A 104 34.78 33.09 -11.28
C TYR A 104 36.21 32.88 -11.82
N LEU A 105 36.44 31.93 -12.75
CA LEU A 105 37.74 31.77 -13.44
C LEU A 105 37.68 32.18 -14.93
N LYS A 106 36.91 33.22 -15.25
CA LYS A 106 37.15 34.05 -16.45
C LYS A 106 37.53 35.46 -16.03
N VAL A 107 38.68 35.59 -15.37
CA VAL A 107 39.38 36.88 -15.26
C VAL A 107 40.84 36.61 -15.60
N GLY A 108 41.28 37.13 -16.75
CA GLY A 108 42.64 36.98 -17.27
C GLY A 108 42.67 36.82 -18.77
#